data_AF-W2VCB7-F1
#
_entry.id   AF-W2VCB7-F1
#
_cell.length_a   1.000
_cell.length_b   1.000
_cell.length_c   1.000
_cell.angle_alpha   90.00
_cell.angle_beta   90.00
_cell.angle_gamma   90.00
#
_symmetry.space_group_name_H-M   'P 1'
#
loop_
_entity.id
_entity.type
_entity.pdbx_description
1 polymer ?
#
loop_
_entity_poly.entity_id
_entity_poly.type
_entity_poly.pdbx_seq_one_letter_code
_entity_poly.pdbx_strand_id
1 'polypeptide(L)'
;MKFVACLIVVLAFFAILEKPIKKHATYFYIATILISILTIIAPEKGLPFVVDYIANDILARGTLAGALFILVMVASVCPAAKMRGLLLRTRGEMAIIAALFTLIHNISYGQYYFVKLFTNISELDAQRIFAAVFSLIMIILLIPLTITSFMVIRKRMNPKKWKSLQKLSYVFYGLLFLHIAMIFSISIFYGHLDTLFDLTVYAVVYVVYLVLRAIKYKKQRVVCIVFVVFICIIYAVLAVFGFRAARKNGEEAVEEQNTQNTVSSDASYKDGTYEGSATGHSGKMTVSVTIANGEITEINIVDTGDDEEYLIDARDVIPEIIEKQSLDVDTVSGATHSSKGIIKAVGKALESAME
;
A
#
# COMPACT_ATOMS: atom_id res chain seq x y z
N MET A 1 4.31 -5.20 -8.26
CA MET A 1 5.76 -5.39 -8.57
C MET A 1 6.73 -4.71 -7.59
N LYS A 2 6.40 -3.54 -7.02
CA LYS A 2 7.29 -2.73 -6.14
C LYS A 2 7.89 -3.53 -4.98
N PHE A 3 7.08 -4.36 -4.31
CA PHE A 3 7.52 -5.18 -3.19
C PHE A 3 8.66 -6.15 -3.53
N VAL A 4 8.60 -6.82 -4.68
CA VAL A 4 9.66 -7.76 -5.12
C VAL A 4 10.96 -7.01 -5.39
N ALA A 5 10.88 -5.85 -6.03
CA ALA A 5 12.04 -4.98 -6.26
C ALA A 5 12.69 -4.56 -4.93
N CYS A 6 11.88 -4.10 -3.96
CA CYS A 6 12.39 -3.78 -2.61
C CYS A 6 13.05 -4.98 -1.92
N LEU A 7 12.48 -6.18 -2.05
CA LEU A 7 13.06 -7.40 -1.46
C LEU A 7 14.45 -7.68 -2.03
N ILE A 8 14.62 -7.56 -3.35
CA ILE A 8 15.90 -7.77 -4.04
C ILE A 8 16.92 -6.70 -3.62
N VAL A 9 16.52 -5.43 -3.64
CA VAL A 9 17.38 -4.30 -3.28
C VAL A 9 17.86 -4.41 -1.82
N VAL A 10 16.95 -4.70 -0.89
CA VAL A 10 17.31 -4.86 0.52
C VAL A 10 18.24 -6.06 0.72
N LEU A 11 17.96 -7.19 0.06
CA LEU A 11 18.83 -8.35 0.14
C LEU A 11 20.24 -8.05 -0.38
N ALA A 12 20.34 -7.35 -1.52
CA ALA A 12 21.61 -6.91 -2.09
C ALA A 12 22.34 -5.94 -1.15
N PHE A 13 21.64 -4.96 -0.59
CA PHE A 13 22.19 -4.00 0.37
C PHE A 13 22.83 -4.70 1.57
N PHE A 14 22.12 -5.64 2.21
CA PHE A 14 22.66 -6.37 3.36
C PHE A 14 23.77 -7.35 2.97
N ALA A 15 23.73 -7.92 1.77
CA ALA A 15 24.79 -8.79 1.27
C ALA A 15 26.10 -8.02 1.04
N ILE A 16 26.03 -6.82 0.47
CA ILE A 16 27.19 -5.96 0.18
C ILE A 16 27.74 -5.34 1.47
N LEU A 17 26.85 -4.86 2.34
CA LEU A 17 27.21 -4.12 3.55
C LEU A 17 27.19 -4.96 4.83
N GLU A 18 27.26 -6.29 4.72
CA GLU A 18 27.23 -7.22 5.87
C GLU A 18 28.25 -6.82 6.96
N LYS A 19 29.52 -6.65 6.58
CA LYS A 19 30.59 -6.31 7.54
C LYS A 19 30.46 -4.87 8.08
N PRO A 20 30.28 -3.83 7.24
CA PRO A 20 30.04 -2.46 7.72
C PRO A 20 28.87 -2.33 8.70
N ILE A 21 27.72 -2.92 8.38
CA ILE A 21 26.51 -2.87 9.22
C ILE A 21 26.78 -3.49 10.58
N LYS A 22 27.48 -4.64 10.64
CA LYS A 22 27.80 -5.27 11.92
C LYS A 22 28.79 -4.47 12.76
N LYS A 23 29.76 -3.81 12.13
CA LYS A 23 30.80 -3.05 12.85
C LYS A 23 30.28 -1.68 13.31
N HIS A 24 29.44 -1.04 12.50
CA HIS A 24 29.05 0.36 12.68
C HIS A 24 27.54 0.59 12.55
N ALA A 25 26.73 -0.31 13.13
CA ALA A 25 25.27 -0.29 13.04
C ALA A 25 24.64 1.07 13.42
N THR A 26 25.21 1.77 14.40
CA THR A 26 24.70 3.08 14.85
C THR A 26 24.62 4.11 13.74
N TYR A 27 25.61 4.17 12.83
CA TYR A 27 25.57 5.12 11.70
C TYR A 27 24.43 4.80 10.73
N PHE A 28 24.16 3.51 10.50
CA PHE A 28 23.03 3.09 9.67
C PHE A 28 21.69 3.46 10.31
N TYR A 29 21.57 3.34 11.63
CA TYR A 29 20.36 3.76 12.35
C TYR A 29 20.16 5.29 12.29
N ILE A 30 21.23 6.07 12.51
CA ILE A 30 21.17 7.53 12.40
C ILE A 30 20.79 7.94 10.97
N ALA A 31 21.42 7.35 9.95
CA ALA A 31 21.08 7.62 8.56
C ALA A 31 19.63 7.27 8.24
N THR A 32 19.13 6.14 8.76
CA THR A 32 17.72 5.75 8.61
C THR A 32 16.78 6.79 9.23
N ILE A 33 17.09 7.28 10.44
CA ILE A 33 16.30 8.34 11.10
C ILE A 33 16.32 9.64 10.28
N LEU A 34 17.48 10.05 9.77
CA LEU A 34 17.60 11.25 8.95
C LEU A 34 16.78 11.13 7.67
N ILE A 35 16.84 9.98 6.97
CA ILE A 35 16.02 9.72 5.79
C ILE A 35 14.53 9.75 6.15
N SER A 36 14.13 9.14 7.28
CA SER A 36 12.74 9.18 7.73
C SER A 36 12.26 10.61 7.99
N ILE A 37 13.05 11.44 8.69
CA ILE A 37 12.70 12.84 8.95
C ILE A 37 12.59 13.61 7.63
N LEU A 38 13.59 13.49 6.74
CA LEU A 38 13.59 14.16 5.45
C LEU A 38 12.38 13.78 4.60
N THR A 39 11.96 12.52 4.64
CA THR A 39 10.79 12.02 3.90
C THR A 39 9.49 12.63 4.45
N ILE A 40 9.36 12.72 5.78
CA ILE A 40 8.15 13.26 6.43
C ILE A 40 8.00 14.77 6.20
N ILE A 41 9.10 15.52 6.14
CA ILE A 41 9.07 16.98 5.92
C ILE A 41 9.14 17.37 4.43
N ALA A 42 9.29 16.40 3.53
CA ALA A 42 9.42 16.68 2.11
C ALA A 42 8.12 17.32 1.59
N PRO A 43 8.21 18.36 0.73
CA PRO A 43 7.03 18.98 0.17
C PRO A 43 6.28 17.99 -0.73
N GLU A 44 4.96 18.02 -0.69
CA GLU A 44 4.09 17.15 -1.51
C GLU A 44 4.26 17.41 -3.02
N LYS A 45 4.71 18.60 -3.42
CA LYS A 45 4.91 18.98 -4.83
C LYS A 45 6.28 19.61 -5.06
N GLY A 46 6.79 19.44 -6.29
CA GLY A 46 8.02 20.07 -6.76
C GLY A 46 9.31 19.26 -6.54
N LEU A 47 9.20 18.00 -6.10
CA LEU A 47 10.35 17.10 -6.02
C LEU A 47 10.65 16.49 -7.40
N PRO A 48 11.94 16.21 -7.72
CA PRO A 48 12.28 15.42 -8.88
C PRO A 48 11.60 14.04 -8.82
N PHE A 49 11.08 13.55 -9.95
CA PHE A 49 10.34 12.29 -10.05
C PHE A 49 10.93 11.12 -9.26
N VAL A 50 12.25 10.93 -9.31
CA VAL A 50 12.93 9.82 -8.60
C VAL A 50 12.84 9.98 -7.08
N VAL A 51 12.98 11.21 -6.58
CA VAL A 51 12.93 11.50 -5.15
C VAL A 51 11.51 11.31 -4.63
N ASP A 52 10.54 11.84 -5.37
CA ASP A 52 9.12 11.69 -5.09
C ASP A 52 8.70 10.22 -5.03
N TYR A 53 9.02 9.44 -6.06
CA TYR A 53 8.75 8.00 -6.11
C TYR A 53 9.37 7.23 -4.94
N ILE A 54 10.60 7.57 -4.53
CA ILE A 54 11.23 6.92 -3.36
C ILE A 54 10.51 7.32 -2.07
N ALA A 55 10.20 8.60 -1.91
CA ALA A 55 9.56 9.13 -0.71
C ALA A 55 8.15 8.55 -0.54
N ASN A 56 7.30 8.64 -1.56
CA ASN A 56 5.89 8.33 -1.48
C ASN A 56 5.62 6.83 -1.73
N ASP A 57 6.02 6.28 -2.89
CA ASP A 57 5.70 4.90 -3.26
C ASP A 57 6.50 3.81 -2.53
N ILE A 58 7.70 4.13 -2.05
CA ILE A 58 8.61 3.15 -1.44
C ILE A 58 8.67 3.30 0.09
N LEU A 59 8.89 4.51 0.58
CA LEU A 59 9.07 4.79 2.01
C LEU A 59 7.74 5.03 2.73
N ALA A 60 6.97 6.05 2.34
CA ALA A 60 5.71 6.41 3.00
C ALA A 60 4.70 5.27 2.92
N ARG A 61 4.52 4.67 1.74
CA ARG A 61 3.68 3.47 1.54
C ARG A 61 4.07 2.26 2.41
N GLY A 62 5.28 2.25 2.98
CA GLY A 62 5.75 1.19 3.87
C GLY A 62 6.28 -0.05 3.13
N THR A 63 6.40 -0.01 1.80
CA THR A 63 6.87 -1.13 0.97
C THR A 63 8.27 -1.58 1.38
N LEU A 64 9.19 -0.63 1.60
CA LEU A 64 10.56 -0.93 2.03
C LEU A 64 10.60 -1.54 3.44
N ALA A 65 9.85 -0.98 4.38
CA ALA A 65 9.75 -1.50 5.75
C ALA A 65 9.17 -2.92 5.75
N GLY A 66 8.12 -3.17 4.96
CA GLY A 66 7.55 -4.49 4.74
C GLY A 66 8.57 -5.49 4.20
N ALA A 67 9.35 -5.11 3.18
CA ALA A 67 10.41 -5.97 2.63
C ALA A 67 11.47 -6.35 3.67
N LEU A 68 11.92 -5.39 4.48
CA LEU A 68 12.85 -5.64 5.58
C LEU A 68 12.25 -6.61 6.62
N PHE A 69 11.00 -6.39 7.05
CA PHE A 69 10.32 -7.29 7.98
C PHE A 69 10.18 -8.72 7.46
N ILE A 70 9.87 -8.87 6.17
CA ILE A 70 9.75 -10.17 5.52
C ILE A 70 11.10 -10.90 5.49
N LEU A 71 12.20 -10.21 5.19
CA LEU A 71 13.53 -10.81 5.26
C LEU A 71 13.91 -11.23 6.70
N VAL A 72 13.56 -10.42 7.71
CA VAL A 72 13.74 -10.78 9.13
C VAL A 72 12.95 -12.03 9.51
N MET A 73 11.74 -12.20 8.97
CA MET A 73 10.88 -13.37 9.19
C MET A 73 11.48 -14.63 8.55
N VAL A 74 11.79 -14.55 7.25
CA VAL A 74 12.27 -15.67 6.42
C VAL A 74 13.67 -16.13 6.81
N ALA A 75 14.50 -15.26 7.41
CA ALA A 75 15.84 -15.59 7.91
C ALA A 75 15.90 -16.90 8.71
N SER A 76 14.86 -17.18 9.50
CA SER A 76 14.78 -18.36 10.37
C SER A 76 14.59 -19.68 9.62
N VAL A 77 14.06 -19.67 8.40
CA VAL A 77 13.67 -20.87 7.63
C VAL A 77 14.34 -20.95 6.26
N CYS A 78 15.13 -19.93 5.88
CA CYS A 78 15.84 -19.88 4.60
C CYS A 78 16.62 -21.19 4.32
N PRO A 79 16.38 -21.86 3.17
CA PRO A 79 17.02 -23.14 2.86
C PRO A 79 18.48 -22.96 2.42
N ALA A 80 18.79 -21.88 1.71
CA ALA A 80 20.14 -21.59 1.23
C ALA A 80 21.08 -21.21 2.40
N ALA A 81 22.07 -22.04 2.69
CA ALA A 81 22.92 -21.89 3.88
C ALA A 81 23.67 -20.55 3.94
N LYS A 82 24.22 -20.09 2.81
CA LYS A 82 24.95 -18.81 2.71
C LYS A 82 24.02 -17.62 3.00
N MET A 83 22.86 -17.58 2.35
CA MET A 83 21.85 -16.53 2.58
C MET A 83 21.29 -16.58 3.99
N ARG A 84 21.01 -17.78 4.53
CA ARG A 84 20.57 -17.94 5.91
C ARG A 84 21.60 -17.39 6.90
N GLY A 85 22.89 -17.66 6.67
CA GLY A 85 23.98 -17.14 7.49
C GLY A 85 24.00 -15.61 7.51
N LEU A 86 23.94 -14.99 6.32
CA LEU A 86 23.84 -13.55 6.14
C LEU A 86 22.65 -12.96 6.91
N LEU A 87 21.44 -13.44 6.60
CA LEU A 87 20.19 -12.92 7.17
C LEU A 87 20.13 -13.08 8.68
N LEU A 88 20.63 -14.19 9.24
CA LEU A 88 20.66 -14.39 10.69
C LEU A 88 21.67 -13.47 11.39
N ARG A 89 22.79 -13.15 10.75
CA ARG A 89 23.83 -12.31 11.34
C ARG A 89 23.40 -10.85 11.42
N THR A 90 22.68 -10.36 10.41
CA THR A 90 22.18 -8.98 10.30
C THR A 90 20.72 -8.82 10.74
N ARG A 91 20.11 -9.87 11.29
CA ARG A 91 18.67 -9.92 11.61
C ARG A 91 18.21 -8.80 12.55
N GLY A 92 19.00 -8.50 13.58
CA GLY A 92 18.64 -7.49 14.57
C GLY A 92 18.70 -6.08 14.01
N GLU A 93 19.77 -5.81 13.25
CA GLU A 93 19.99 -4.54 12.56
C GLU A 93 18.88 -4.28 11.53
N MET A 94 18.52 -5.29 10.75
CA MET A 94 17.43 -5.24 9.77
C MET A 94 16.07 -4.98 10.43
N ALA A 95 15.78 -5.61 11.57
CA ALA A 95 14.54 -5.39 12.30
C ALA A 95 14.44 -3.96 12.87
N ILE A 96 15.53 -3.40 13.35
CA ILE A 96 15.58 -2.01 13.84
C ILE A 96 15.38 -1.03 12.68
N ILE A 97 16.08 -1.22 11.56
CA ILE A 97 15.93 -0.37 10.38
C ILE A 97 14.49 -0.46 9.83
N ALA A 98 13.90 -1.66 9.80
CA ALA A 98 12.50 -1.85 9.41
C ALA A 98 11.55 -1.03 10.30
N ALA A 99 11.72 -1.13 11.63
CA ALA A 99 10.89 -0.41 12.59
C ALA A 99 11.02 1.12 12.45
N LEU A 100 12.23 1.63 12.20
CA LEU A 100 12.48 3.05 11.99
C LEU A 100 11.83 3.56 10.69
N PHE A 101 11.89 2.81 9.59
CA PHE A 101 11.19 3.19 8.36
C PHE A 101 9.67 3.06 8.48
N THR A 102 9.17 2.14 9.31
CA THR A 102 7.73 2.01 9.58
C THR A 102 7.14 3.28 10.21
N LEU A 103 7.94 4.09 10.90
CA LEU A 103 7.48 5.36 11.44
C LEU A 103 7.04 6.34 10.36
N ILE A 104 7.65 6.31 9.16
CA ILE A 104 7.22 7.15 8.04
C ILE A 104 5.77 6.81 7.70
N HIS A 105 5.49 5.53 7.42
CA HIS A 105 4.14 5.02 7.16
C HIS A 105 3.15 5.38 8.27
N ASN A 106 3.52 5.14 9.53
CA ASN A 106 2.63 5.42 10.66
C ASN A 106 2.33 6.91 10.84
N ILE A 107 3.27 7.80 10.51
CA ILE A 107 3.05 9.26 10.61
C ILE A 107 2.24 9.73 9.41
N SER A 108 2.64 9.36 8.19
CA SER A 108 1.99 9.77 6.94
C SER A 108 0.52 9.35 6.89
N TYR A 109 0.20 8.11 7.26
CA TYR A 109 -1.17 7.59 7.25
C TYR A 109 -1.90 7.73 8.59
N GLY A 110 -1.18 7.60 9.71
CA GLY A 110 -1.79 7.62 11.03
C GLY A 110 -2.37 8.98 11.40
N GLN A 111 -1.80 10.08 10.90
CA GLN A 111 -2.38 11.43 11.07
C GLN A 111 -3.82 11.53 10.55
N TYR A 112 -4.18 10.74 9.52
CA TYR A 112 -5.53 10.70 8.99
C TYR A 112 -6.36 9.60 9.67
N TYR A 113 -5.94 8.33 9.55
CA TYR A 113 -6.76 7.21 10.00
C TYR A 113 -6.86 7.09 11.51
N PHE A 114 -5.78 7.33 12.26
CA PHE A 114 -5.87 7.26 13.72
C PHE A 114 -6.67 8.42 14.27
N VAL A 115 -6.53 9.63 13.70
CA VAL A 115 -7.35 10.77 14.12
C VAL A 115 -8.82 10.48 13.86
N LYS A 116 -9.21 10.09 12.63
CA LYS A 116 -10.60 9.75 12.31
C LYS A 116 -11.15 8.59 13.13
N LEU A 117 -10.33 7.60 13.48
CA LEU A 117 -10.74 6.50 14.35
C LEU A 117 -11.22 6.99 15.73
N PHE A 118 -10.65 8.08 16.26
CA PHE A 118 -11.00 8.64 17.57
C PHE A 118 -11.92 9.86 17.52
N THR A 119 -11.99 10.58 16.39
CA THR A 119 -12.84 11.78 16.24
C THR A 119 -14.15 11.47 15.52
N ASN A 120 -14.09 10.88 14.33
CA ASN A 120 -15.22 10.71 13.41
C ASN A 120 -15.22 9.32 12.75
N ILE A 121 -15.44 8.26 13.54
CA ILE A 121 -15.39 6.88 13.04
C ILE A 121 -16.41 6.59 11.92
N SER A 122 -17.51 7.35 11.85
CA SER A 122 -18.55 7.21 10.84
C SER A 122 -18.09 7.54 9.41
N GLU A 123 -16.98 8.26 9.26
CA GLU A 123 -16.40 8.59 7.95
C GLU A 123 -15.52 7.46 7.40
N LEU A 124 -15.23 6.43 8.19
CA LEU A 124 -14.41 5.29 7.78
C LEU A 124 -15.30 4.07 7.52
N ASP A 125 -15.03 3.35 6.43
CA ASP A 125 -15.59 2.03 6.23
C ASP A 125 -15.01 1.01 7.21
N ALA A 126 -15.71 -0.12 7.37
CA ALA A 126 -15.33 -1.16 8.31
C ALA A 126 -13.90 -1.68 8.06
N GLN A 127 -13.48 -1.83 6.80
CA GLN A 127 -12.16 -2.36 6.44
C GLN A 127 -11.05 -1.40 6.88
N ARG A 128 -11.21 -0.09 6.66
CA ARG A 128 -10.28 0.95 7.15
C ARG A 128 -10.22 1.00 8.67
N ILE A 129 -11.36 0.87 9.36
CA ILE A 129 -11.41 0.80 10.83
C ILE A 129 -10.61 -0.39 11.34
N PHE A 130 -10.86 -1.59 10.81
CA PHE A 130 -10.14 -2.79 11.24
C PHE A 130 -8.63 -2.70 10.92
N ALA A 131 -8.27 -2.17 9.75
CA ALA A 131 -6.87 -1.96 9.38
C ALA A 131 -6.15 -1.00 10.35
N ALA A 132 -6.80 0.11 10.73
CA ALA A 132 -6.27 1.07 11.69
C ALA A 132 -6.10 0.46 13.09
N VAL A 133 -7.09 -0.31 13.57
CA VAL A 133 -7.01 -1.02 14.86
C VAL A 133 -5.86 -2.02 14.86
N PHE A 134 -5.70 -2.82 13.79
CA PHE A 134 -4.59 -3.76 13.68
C PHE A 134 -3.24 -3.04 13.64
N SER A 135 -3.15 -1.89 12.97
CA SER A 135 -1.95 -1.07 12.96
C SER A 135 -1.58 -0.57 14.37
N LEU A 136 -2.55 -0.09 15.15
CA LEU A 136 -2.32 0.33 16.54
C LEU A 136 -1.81 -0.84 17.41
N ILE A 137 -2.39 -2.03 17.28
CA ILE A 137 -1.92 -3.23 17.99
C ILE A 137 -0.49 -3.57 17.55
N MET A 138 -0.20 -3.51 16.25
CA MET A 138 1.14 -3.76 15.72
C MET A 138 2.17 -2.75 16.23
N ILE A 139 1.83 -1.47 16.35
CA ILE A 139 2.69 -0.44 16.94
C ILE A 139 3.03 -0.80 18.39
N ILE A 140 2.02 -1.16 19.19
CA ILE A 140 2.21 -1.57 20.59
C ILE A 140 3.13 -2.79 20.70
N LEU A 141 3.03 -3.75 19.78
CA LEU A 141 3.93 -4.91 19.73
C LEU A 141 5.34 -4.53 19.24
N LEU A 142 5.45 -3.63 18.26
CA LEU A 142 6.70 -3.28 17.60
C LEU A 142 7.65 -2.52 18.52
N ILE A 143 7.13 -1.64 19.39
CA ILE A 143 7.94 -0.83 20.33
C ILE A 143 8.85 -1.72 21.21
N PRO A 144 8.33 -2.65 22.04
CA PRO A 144 9.18 -3.49 22.89
C PRO A 144 10.04 -4.46 22.08
N LEU A 145 9.55 -4.97 20.94
CA LEU A 145 10.35 -5.84 20.05
C LEU A 145 11.57 -5.10 19.48
N THR A 146 11.42 -3.83 19.13
CA THR A 146 12.48 -2.97 18.58
C THR A 146 13.46 -2.56 19.67
N ILE A 147 12.97 -2.05 20.80
CA ILE A 147 13.82 -1.64 21.94
C ILE A 147 14.72 -2.81 22.39
N THR A 148 14.15 -4.01 22.49
CA THR A 148 14.90 -5.20 22.93
C THR A 148 15.77 -5.83 21.84
N SER A 149 15.71 -5.32 20.61
CA SER A 149 16.62 -5.71 19.52
C SER A 149 17.96 -4.98 19.58
N PHE A 150 18.03 -3.81 20.24
CA PHE A 150 19.29 -3.10 20.44
C PHE A 150 20.25 -3.93 21.30
N MET A 151 21.49 -4.09 20.84
CA MET A 151 22.49 -4.92 21.52
C MET A 151 22.80 -4.44 22.94
N VAL A 152 22.73 -3.13 23.19
CA VAL A 152 22.93 -2.55 24.53
C VAL A 152 21.86 -3.05 25.52
N ILE A 153 20.60 -3.07 25.09
CA ILE A 153 19.47 -3.53 25.90
C ILE A 153 19.46 -5.05 26.01
N ARG A 154 19.63 -5.75 24.88
CA ARG A 154 19.63 -7.22 24.82
C ARG A 154 20.68 -7.83 25.76
N LYS A 155 21.88 -7.26 25.85
CA LYS A 155 22.95 -7.75 26.75
C LYS A 155 22.59 -7.60 28.24
N ARG A 156 21.68 -6.68 28.59
CA ARG A 156 21.21 -6.45 29.97
C ARG A 156 20.01 -7.32 30.35
N MET A 157 19.42 -8.06 29.42
CA MET A 157 18.22 -8.86 29.64
C MET A 157 18.54 -10.33 29.90
N ASN A 158 17.70 -10.98 30.71
CA ASN A 158 17.74 -12.44 30.85
C ASN A 158 17.42 -13.12 29.49
N PRO A 159 18.25 -14.05 28.99
CA PRO A 159 18.05 -14.68 27.67
C PRO A 159 16.71 -15.41 27.50
N LYS A 160 16.18 -16.03 28.55
CA LYS A 160 14.87 -16.73 28.49
C LYS A 160 13.73 -15.72 28.37
N LYS A 161 13.75 -14.64 29.16
CA LYS A 161 12.76 -13.56 29.10
C LYS A 161 12.80 -12.83 27.76
N TRP A 162 13.99 -12.50 27.27
CA TRP A 162 14.17 -11.89 25.95
C TRP A 162 13.60 -12.78 24.83
N LYS A 163 13.92 -14.09 24.86
CA LYS A 163 13.38 -15.04 23.88
C LYS A 163 11.87 -15.16 23.97
N SER A 164 11.29 -15.08 25.17
CA SER A 164 9.84 -15.12 25.36
C SER A 164 9.16 -13.89 24.75
N LEU A 165 9.70 -12.68 25.02
CA LEU A 165 9.21 -11.44 24.45
C LEU A 165 9.30 -11.47 22.91
N GLN A 166 10.43 -11.92 22.36
CA GLN A 166 10.65 -11.98 20.92
C GLN A 166 9.74 -12.99 20.20
N LYS A 167 9.05 -13.90 20.91
CA LYS A 167 7.99 -14.73 20.29
C LYS A 167 6.77 -13.89 19.88
N LEU A 168 6.55 -12.72 20.47
CA LEU A 168 5.49 -11.80 20.06
C LEU A 168 5.66 -11.33 18.61
N SER A 169 6.87 -11.41 18.04
CA SER A 169 7.10 -11.16 16.62
C SER A 169 6.24 -12.03 15.71
N TYR A 170 5.89 -13.26 16.12
CA TYR A 170 5.00 -14.11 15.31
C TYR A 170 3.57 -13.56 15.25
N VAL A 171 3.09 -12.95 16.34
CA VAL A 171 1.80 -12.27 16.35
C VAL A 171 1.86 -11.03 15.47
N PHE A 172 2.95 -10.23 15.58
CA PHE A 172 3.19 -9.09 14.70
C PHE A 172 3.18 -9.47 13.22
N TYR A 173 3.85 -10.55 12.81
CA TYR A 173 3.84 -11.00 11.41
C TYR A 173 2.48 -11.52 10.94
N GLY A 174 1.72 -12.19 11.82
CA GLY A 174 0.35 -12.60 11.50
C GLY A 174 -0.56 -11.39 11.27
N LEU A 175 -0.48 -10.40 12.16
CA LEU A 175 -1.22 -9.15 12.03
C LEU A 175 -0.76 -8.33 10.81
N LEU A 176 0.53 -8.33 10.48
CA LEU A 176 1.06 -7.66 9.30
C LEU A 176 0.42 -8.20 8.01
N PHE A 177 0.30 -9.53 7.86
CA PHE A 177 -0.39 -10.10 6.71
C PHE A 177 -1.87 -9.69 6.66
N LEU A 178 -2.56 -9.76 7.81
CA LEU A 178 -3.97 -9.37 7.89
C LEU A 178 -4.19 -7.90 7.57
N HIS A 179 -3.32 -7.02 8.06
CA HIS A 179 -3.36 -5.59 7.79
C HIS A 179 -3.19 -5.30 6.28
N ILE A 180 -2.19 -5.94 5.63
CA ILE A 180 -2.00 -5.83 4.18
C ILE A 180 -3.24 -6.35 3.42
N ALA A 181 -3.77 -7.51 3.80
CA ALA A 181 -4.94 -8.09 3.16
C ALA A 181 -6.19 -7.21 3.31
N MET A 182 -6.37 -6.56 4.47
CA MET A 182 -7.48 -5.62 4.70
C MET A 182 -7.37 -4.38 3.82
N ILE A 183 -6.21 -3.73 3.77
CA ILE A 183 -6.02 -2.54 2.92
C ILE A 183 -6.25 -2.90 1.45
N PHE A 184 -5.70 -4.03 1.01
CA PHE A 184 -5.81 -4.45 -0.39
C PHE A 184 -7.24 -4.90 -0.73
N SER A 185 -7.99 -5.41 0.24
CA SER A 185 -9.38 -5.83 0.04
C SER A 185 -10.27 -4.69 -0.47
N ILE A 186 -10.00 -3.45 -0.07
CA ILE A 186 -10.76 -2.27 -0.49
C ILE A 186 -10.69 -2.15 -2.01
N SER A 187 -9.48 -1.99 -2.54
CA SER A 187 -9.25 -1.87 -3.99
C SER A 187 -9.70 -3.12 -4.77
N ILE A 188 -9.50 -4.32 -4.22
CA ILE A 188 -9.95 -5.57 -4.85
C ILE A 188 -11.49 -5.60 -4.98
N PHE A 189 -12.24 -5.13 -3.97
CA PHE A 189 -13.70 -5.08 -4.04
C PHE A 189 -14.23 -4.08 -5.07
N TYR A 190 -13.42 -3.10 -5.48
CA TYR A 190 -13.71 -2.21 -6.62
C TYR A 190 -13.23 -2.76 -7.97
N GLY A 191 -12.77 -4.02 -8.03
CA GLY A 191 -12.46 -4.71 -9.29
C GLY A 191 -11.03 -4.54 -9.80
N HIS A 192 -10.13 -3.99 -8.99
CA HIS A 192 -8.73 -3.76 -9.35
C HIS A 192 -7.88 -5.04 -9.20
N LEU A 193 -7.77 -5.81 -10.29
CA LEU A 193 -7.08 -7.12 -10.29
C LEU A 193 -5.55 -7.01 -10.15
N ASP A 194 -4.96 -5.88 -10.50
CA ASP A 194 -3.55 -5.57 -10.25
C ASP A 194 -3.22 -5.59 -8.74
N THR A 195 -4.11 -5.05 -7.90
CA THR A 195 -3.98 -5.15 -6.43
C THR A 195 -4.08 -6.61 -5.95
N LEU A 196 -4.93 -7.43 -6.59
CA LEU A 196 -5.00 -8.86 -6.30
C LEU A 196 -3.70 -9.59 -6.67
N PHE A 197 -3.07 -9.23 -7.79
CA PHE A 197 -1.76 -9.76 -8.16
C PHE A 197 -0.68 -9.36 -7.14
N ASP A 198 -0.68 -8.12 -6.67
CA ASP A 198 0.25 -7.70 -5.62
C ASP A 198 -0.01 -8.47 -4.30
N LEU A 199 -1.27 -8.66 -3.89
CA LEU A 199 -1.61 -9.50 -2.72
C LEU A 199 -1.13 -10.96 -2.90
N THR A 200 -1.19 -11.48 -4.13
CA THR A 200 -0.74 -12.84 -4.45
C THR A 200 0.74 -13.01 -4.11
N VAL A 201 1.57 -12.01 -4.40
CA VAL A 201 3.00 -12.04 -4.07
C VAL A 201 3.20 -12.15 -2.55
N TYR A 202 2.49 -11.35 -1.75
CA TYR A 202 2.55 -11.44 -0.29
C TYR A 202 2.07 -12.80 0.21
N ALA A 203 0.93 -13.28 -0.27
CA ALA A 203 0.36 -14.57 0.12
C ALA A 203 1.33 -15.72 -0.17
N VAL A 204 1.94 -15.75 -1.36
CA VAL A 204 2.95 -16.77 -1.74
C VAL A 204 4.14 -16.73 -0.79
N VAL A 205 4.67 -15.55 -0.45
CA VAL A 205 5.80 -15.43 0.48
C VAL A 205 5.44 -16.00 1.87
N TYR A 206 4.26 -15.69 2.39
CA TYR A 206 3.80 -16.21 3.68
C TYR A 206 3.55 -17.73 3.64
N VAL A 207 2.93 -18.25 2.58
CA VAL A 207 2.69 -19.69 2.40
C VAL A 207 4.02 -20.44 2.31
N VAL A 208 4.95 -19.98 1.46
CA VAL A 208 6.29 -20.57 1.34
C VAL A 208 7.02 -20.55 2.69
N TYR A 209 6.97 -19.43 3.41
CA TYR A 209 7.53 -19.33 4.76
C TYR A 209 6.95 -20.39 5.70
N LEU A 210 5.63 -20.52 5.77
CA LEU A 210 4.94 -21.47 6.65
C LEU A 210 5.22 -22.93 6.26
N VAL A 211 5.26 -23.25 4.97
CA VAL A 211 5.62 -24.59 4.47
C VAL A 211 7.06 -24.94 4.85
N LEU A 212 8.02 -24.05 4.59
CA LEU A 212 9.42 -24.26 4.99
C LEU A 212 9.55 -24.41 6.50
N ARG A 213 8.77 -23.65 7.27
CA ARG A 213 8.73 -23.76 8.73
C ARG A 213 8.16 -25.09 9.21
N ALA A 214 7.09 -25.57 8.59
CA ALA A 214 6.45 -26.86 8.89
C ALA A 214 7.38 -28.06 8.60
N ILE A 215 8.19 -27.95 7.55
CA ILE A 215 9.23 -28.92 7.20
C ILE A 215 10.34 -28.89 8.26
N LYS A 216 10.84 -27.70 8.60
CA LYS A 216 11.98 -27.53 9.51
C LYS A 216 11.65 -27.86 10.97
N TYR A 217 10.45 -27.53 11.44
CA TYR A 217 10.05 -27.67 12.84
C TYR A 217 8.82 -28.59 12.98
N LYS A 218 9.06 -29.90 13.07
CA LYS A 218 7.99 -30.94 13.14
C LYS A 218 6.90 -30.64 14.18
N LYS A 219 7.26 -30.14 15.37
CA LYS A 219 6.30 -29.79 16.45
C LYS A 219 5.34 -28.64 16.08
N GLN A 220 5.69 -27.81 15.10
CA GLN A 220 4.88 -26.66 14.67
C GLN A 220 4.09 -26.96 13.38
N ARG A 221 4.20 -28.17 12.84
CA ARG A 221 3.65 -28.54 11.52
C ARG A 221 2.14 -28.29 11.42
N VAL A 222 1.36 -28.80 12.37
CA VAL A 222 -0.11 -28.67 12.37
C VAL A 222 -0.51 -27.19 12.40
N VAL A 223 0.10 -26.40 13.29
CA VAL A 223 -0.16 -24.96 13.41
C VAL A 223 0.17 -24.24 12.10
N CYS A 224 1.29 -24.56 11.45
CA CYS A 224 1.66 -23.96 10.17
C CYS A 224 0.65 -24.30 9.07
N ILE A 225 0.16 -25.54 9.00
CA ILE A 225 -0.85 -25.97 8.02
C ILE A 225 -2.16 -25.20 8.23
N VAL A 226 -2.61 -25.04 9.49
CA VAL A 226 -3.81 -24.25 9.80
C VAL A 226 -3.68 -22.81 9.28
N PHE A 227 -2.53 -22.16 9.51
CA PHE A 227 -2.29 -20.81 8.99
C PHE A 227 -2.19 -20.74 7.46
N VAL A 228 -1.63 -21.77 6.80
CA VAL A 228 -1.63 -21.85 5.33
C VAL A 228 -3.06 -21.91 4.81
N VAL A 229 -3.88 -22.81 5.37
CA VAL A 229 -5.30 -22.93 4.99
C VAL A 229 -6.04 -21.61 5.21
N PHE A 230 -5.80 -20.95 6.34
CA PHE A 230 -6.39 -19.64 6.64
C PHE A 230 -6.02 -18.57 5.60
N ILE A 231 -4.75 -18.47 5.23
CA ILE A 231 -4.28 -17.54 4.18
C ILE A 231 -4.93 -17.88 2.83
N CYS A 232 -5.00 -19.16 2.48
CA CYS A 232 -5.64 -19.60 1.23
C CYS A 232 -7.13 -19.29 1.20
N ILE A 233 -7.85 -19.44 2.32
CA ILE A 233 -9.27 -19.08 2.43
C ILE A 233 -9.46 -17.58 2.24
N ILE A 234 -8.70 -16.75 2.95
CA ILE A 234 -8.76 -15.27 2.79
C ILE A 234 -8.51 -14.89 1.33
N TYR A 235 -7.44 -15.41 0.74
CA TYR A 235 -7.08 -15.12 -0.64
C TYR A 235 -8.19 -15.57 -1.62
N ALA A 236 -8.74 -16.78 -1.45
CA ALA A 236 -9.78 -17.29 -2.33
C ALA A 236 -11.06 -16.44 -2.25
N VAL A 237 -11.46 -16.02 -1.04
CA VAL A 237 -12.60 -15.11 -0.84
C VAL A 237 -12.35 -13.79 -1.57
N LEU A 238 -11.22 -13.14 -1.33
CA LEU A 238 -10.88 -11.87 -1.98
C LEU A 238 -10.79 -12.00 -3.51
N ALA A 239 -10.22 -13.09 -4.02
CA ALA A 239 -10.15 -13.35 -5.45
C ALA A 239 -11.56 -13.50 -6.06
N VAL A 240 -12.46 -14.26 -5.44
CA VAL A 240 -13.84 -14.44 -5.94
C VAL A 240 -14.57 -13.09 -6.00
N PHE A 241 -14.49 -12.27 -4.95
CA PHE A 241 -15.10 -10.94 -4.95
C PHE A 241 -14.44 -10.01 -5.98
N GLY A 242 -13.12 -10.02 -6.08
CA GLY A 242 -12.37 -9.20 -7.03
C GLY A 242 -12.70 -9.53 -8.49
N PHE A 243 -12.73 -10.80 -8.87
CA PHE A 243 -13.11 -11.21 -10.23
C PHE A 243 -14.58 -10.88 -10.54
N ARG A 244 -15.48 -11.00 -9.56
CA ARG A 244 -16.88 -10.59 -9.74
C ARG A 244 -17.01 -9.09 -9.97
N ALA A 245 -16.33 -8.28 -9.16
CA ALA A 245 -16.33 -6.82 -9.30
C ALA A 245 -15.69 -6.38 -10.63
N ALA A 246 -14.54 -6.96 -11.01
CA ALA A 246 -13.87 -6.67 -12.27
C ALA A 246 -14.74 -7.01 -13.48
N ARG A 247 -15.46 -8.13 -13.44
CA ARG A 247 -16.41 -8.51 -14.50
C ARG A 247 -17.55 -7.50 -14.61
N LYS A 248 -18.16 -7.11 -13.48
CA LYS A 248 -19.23 -6.11 -13.45
C LYS A 248 -18.77 -4.78 -14.05
N ASN A 249 -17.60 -4.29 -13.64
CA ASN A 249 -17.04 -3.05 -14.19
C ASN A 249 -16.70 -3.16 -15.68
N GLY A 250 -16.30 -4.35 -16.14
CA GLY A 250 -16.06 -4.61 -17.56
C GLY A 250 -17.35 -4.60 -18.38
N GLU A 251 -18.43 -5.18 -17.85
CA GLU A 251 -19.76 -5.14 -18.48
C GLU A 251 -20.29 -3.70 -18.55
N GLU A 252 -20.20 -2.92 -17.45
CA GLU A 252 -20.55 -1.49 -17.44
C GLU A 252 -19.71 -0.68 -18.44
N ALA A 253 -18.40 -0.93 -18.54
CA ALA A 253 -17.53 -0.23 -19.49
C ALA A 253 -17.85 -0.54 -20.96
N VAL A 254 -18.31 -1.75 -21.29
CA VAL A 254 -18.72 -2.13 -22.65
C VAL A 254 -20.06 -1.48 -23.01
N GLU A 255 -20.98 -1.38 -22.04
CA GLU A 255 -22.26 -0.68 -22.22
C GLU A 255 -22.04 0.84 -22.40
N GLU A 256 -21.12 1.42 -21.63
CA GLU A 256 -20.69 2.82 -21.77
C GLU A 256 -19.99 3.08 -23.11
N GLN A 257 -19.07 2.21 -23.56
CA GLN A 257 -18.40 2.37 -24.87
C GLN A 257 -19.36 2.21 -26.06
N ASN A 258 -20.36 1.33 -25.96
CA ASN A 258 -21.38 1.23 -27.01
C ASN A 258 -22.26 2.49 -27.06
N THR A 259 -22.47 3.15 -25.91
CA THR A 259 -23.21 4.41 -25.85
C THR A 259 -22.37 5.58 -26.37
N GLN A 260 -21.06 5.61 -26.07
CA GLN A 260 -20.10 6.62 -26.56
C GLN A 260 -19.74 6.48 -28.04
N ASN A 261 -19.69 5.27 -28.60
CA ASN A 261 -19.40 5.10 -30.04
C ASN A 261 -20.53 5.60 -30.95
N THR A 262 -21.73 5.81 -30.41
CA THR A 262 -22.81 6.55 -31.09
C THR A 262 -22.61 8.06 -31.06
N VAL A 263 -21.58 8.54 -30.35
CA VAL A 263 -21.42 9.93 -29.94
C VAL A 263 -19.95 10.37 -30.07
N SER A 264 -19.46 10.47 -31.30
CA SER A 264 -18.30 11.30 -31.68
C SER A 264 -18.48 11.64 -33.17
N SER A 265 -18.30 12.88 -33.65
CA SER A 265 -17.17 13.77 -33.42
C SER A 265 -17.48 15.26 -33.72
N ASP A 266 -18.68 15.76 -33.39
CA ASP A 266 -19.08 17.16 -33.69
C ASP A 266 -20.06 17.75 -32.66
N ALA A 267 -20.10 17.18 -31.46
CA ALA A 267 -21.09 17.57 -30.45
C ALA A 267 -20.65 18.85 -29.73
N SER A 268 -21.41 19.93 -29.93
CA SER A 268 -21.36 21.13 -29.10
C SER A 268 -21.89 20.80 -27.71
N TYR A 269 -21.16 21.15 -26.66
CA TYR A 269 -21.66 21.04 -25.29
C TYR A 269 -22.52 22.25 -24.93
N LYS A 270 -23.60 22.02 -24.19
CA LYS A 270 -24.42 23.08 -23.63
C LYS A 270 -23.74 23.66 -22.40
N ASP A 271 -23.63 24.98 -22.35
CA ASP A 271 -23.15 25.70 -21.17
C ASP A 271 -23.96 25.33 -19.93
N GLY A 272 -23.28 25.20 -18.80
CA GLY A 272 -23.87 24.78 -17.54
C GLY A 272 -22.91 24.01 -16.66
N THR A 273 -23.44 23.49 -15.56
CA THR A 273 -22.69 22.66 -14.61
C THR A 273 -23.32 21.27 -14.57
N TYR A 274 -22.51 20.25 -14.82
CA TYR A 274 -22.96 18.85 -14.94
C TYR A 274 -22.17 17.97 -13.98
N GLU A 275 -22.85 17.03 -13.34
CA GLU A 275 -22.22 16.07 -12.46
C GLU A 275 -22.08 14.72 -13.16
N GLY A 276 -20.94 14.06 -12.92
CA GLY A 276 -20.67 12.71 -13.40
C GLY A 276 -19.99 11.91 -12.31
N SER A 277 -20.26 10.59 -12.28
CA SER A 277 -19.66 9.72 -11.29
C SER A 277 -19.11 8.43 -11.87
N ALA A 278 -17.91 8.04 -11.44
CA ALA A 278 -17.26 6.80 -11.82
C ALA A 278 -16.55 6.14 -10.64
N THR A 279 -16.14 4.88 -10.82
CA THR A 279 -15.39 4.13 -9.83
C THR A 279 -13.91 4.56 -9.84
N GLY A 280 -13.41 5.03 -8.69
CA GLY A 280 -12.01 5.31 -8.39
C GLY A 280 -11.26 4.11 -7.80
N HIS A 281 -10.18 4.36 -7.06
CA HIS A 281 -9.32 3.32 -6.48
C HIS A 281 -9.97 2.56 -5.31
N SER A 282 -10.59 3.28 -4.39
CA SER A 282 -11.15 2.80 -3.12
C SER A 282 -12.64 3.15 -2.97
N GLY A 283 -13.26 3.75 -3.99
CA GLY A 283 -14.62 4.26 -3.89
C GLY A 283 -15.25 4.68 -5.20
N LYS A 284 -16.54 5.02 -5.15
CA LYS A 284 -17.15 5.86 -6.18
C LYS A 284 -16.64 7.30 -5.98
N MET A 285 -16.44 8.00 -7.08
CA MET A 285 -16.04 9.39 -7.14
C MET A 285 -17.05 10.16 -7.99
N THR A 286 -17.39 11.38 -7.55
CA THR A 286 -18.29 12.30 -8.25
C THR A 286 -17.55 13.60 -8.52
N VAL A 287 -17.61 14.05 -9.77
CA VAL A 287 -17.06 15.33 -10.21
C VAL A 287 -18.17 16.22 -10.75
N SER A 288 -17.97 17.52 -10.63
CA SER A 288 -18.79 18.57 -11.22
C SER A 288 -17.95 19.30 -12.26
N VAL A 289 -18.49 19.41 -13.49
CA VAL A 289 -17.83 20.00 -14.64
C VAL A 289 -18.61 21.23 -15.08
N THR A 290 -17.95 22.38 -15.14
CA THR A 290 -18.54 23.64 -15.63
C THR A 290 -18.10 23.88 -17.07
N ILE A 291 -19.09 24.11 -17.93
CA ILE A 291 -18.90 24.42 -19.36
C ILE A 291 -19.39 25.84 -19.61
N ALA A 292 -18.55 26.64 -20.27
CA ALA A 292 -18.90 28.00 -20.69
C ALA A 292 -18.36 28.27 -22.09
N ASN A 293 -19.20 28.83 -22.96
CA ASN A 293 -18.95 29.00 -24.39
C ASN A 293 -18.55 27.69 -25.09
N GLY A 294 -19.12 26.56 -24.66
CA GLY A 294 -18.81 25.23 -25.20
C GLY A 294 -17.47 24.64 -24.75
N GLU A 295 -16.71 25.32 -23.88
CA GLU A 295 -15.42 24.85 -23.35
C GLU A 295 -15.51 24.49 -21.86
N ILE A 296 -14.76 23.47 -21.45
CA ILE A 296 -14.60 23.06 -20.06
C ILE A 296 -13.77 24.12 -19.34
N THR A 297 -14.37 24.81 -18.37
CA THR A 297 -13.69 25.89 -17.62
C THR A 297 -13.30 25.48 -16.21
N GLU A 298 -14.00 24.51 -15.62
CA GLU A 298 -13.75 24.07 -14.25
C GLU A 298 -14.15 22.61 -14.06
N ILE A 299 -13.37 21.89 -13.23
CA ILE A 299 -13.69 20.53 -12.79
C ILE A 299 -13.42 20.46 -11.28
N ASN A 300 -14.44 20.11 -10.52
CA ASN A 300 -14.37 19.99 -9.06
C ASN A 300 -14.73 18.57 -8.62
N ILE A 301 -13.95 18.00 -7.70
CA ILE A 301 -14.29 16.71 -7.08
C ILE A 301 -15.27 16.97 -5.92
N VAL A 302 -16.52 16.53 -6.06
CA VAL A 302 -17.61 16.79 -5.11
C VAL A 302 -17.60 15.76 -3.98
N ASP A 303 -17.37 14.50 -4.32
CA ASP A 303 -17.33 13.39 -3.38
C ASP A 303 -16.38 12.30 -3.88
N THR A 304 -15.74 11.60 -2.95
CA THR A 304 -14.82 10.52 -3.29
C THR A 304 -14.63 9.55 -2.13
N GLY A 305 -14.70 8.26 -2.44
CA GLY A 305 -14.27 7.22 -1.49
C GLY A 305 -12.78 6.89 -1.55
N ASP A 306 -12.00 7.57 -2.42
CA ASP A 306 -10.55 7.43 -2.49
C ASP A 306 -9.85 8.14 -1.34
N ASP A 307 -8.70 7.61 -0.91
CA ASP A 307 -7.90 8.24 0.13
C ASP A 307 -7.17 9.48 -0.40
N GLU A 308 -6.94 10.48 0.47
CA GLU A 308 -6.38 11.78 0.06
C GLU A 308 -5.04 11.64 -0.66
N GLU A 309 -4.18 10.66 -0.31
CA GLU A 309 -2.91 10.42 -1.03
C GLU A 309 -3.14 10.11 -2.52
N TYR A 310 -3.99 9.14 -2.84
CA TYR A 310 -4.28 8.79 -4.22
C TYR A 310 -5.01 9.92 -4.93
N LEU A 311 -5.82 10.69 -4.20
CA LEU A 311 -6.59 11.78 -4.72
C LEU A 311 -5.74 13.01 -5.03
N ILE A 312 -4.78 13.37 -4.17
CA ILE A 312 -3.89 14.53 -4.36
C ILE A 312 -3.13 14.38 -5.67
N ASP A 313 -2.55 13.21 -5.90
CA ASP A 313 -1.82 12.92 -7.13
C ASP A 313 -2.77 12.81 -8.32
N ALA A 314 -3.92 12.15 -8.16
CA ALA A 314 -4.89 12.02 -9.26
C ALA A 314 -5.48 13.36 -9.70
N ARG A 315 -5.61 14.35 -8.82
CA ARG A 315 -6.10 15.70 -9.16
C ARG A 315 -5.25 16.38 -10.23
N ASP A 316 -4.01 15.98 -10.43
CA ASP A 316 -3.14 16.57 -11.46
C ASP A 316 -3.61 16.26 -12.90
N VAL A 317 -4.54 15.30 -13.10
CA VAL A 317 -5.18 15.11 -14.42
C VAL A 317 -6.21 16.20 -14.76
N ILE A 318 -6.80 16.86 -13.75
CA ILE A 318 -7.82 17.90 -13.96
C ILE A 318 -7.31 19.07 -14.80
N PRO A 319 -6.18 19.73 -14.45
CA PRO A 319 -5.67 20.83 -15.26
C PRO A 319 -5.29 20.37 -16.68
N GLU A 320 -4.81 19.13 -16.86
CA GLU A 320 -4.48 18.60 -18.18
C GLU A 320 -5.72 18.43 -19.06
N ILE A 321 -6.86 17.98 -18.48
CA ILE A 321 -8.15 17.90 -19.18
C ILE A 321 -8.63 19.28 -19.61
N ILE A 322 -8.54 20.27 -18.72
CA ILE A 322 -8.96 21.66 -18.99
C ILE A 322 -8.05 22.28 -20.07
N GLU A 323 -6.74 22.05 -20.01
CA GLU A 323 -5.80 22.59 -21.00
C GLU A 323 -5.99 21.97 -22.38
N LYS A 324 -6.15 20.64 -22.46
CA LYS A 324 -6.29 19.91 -23.73
C LYS A 324 -7.73 19.90 -24.26
N GLN A 325 -8.72 20.27 -23.45
CA GLN A 325 -10.15 20.10 -23.75
C GLN A 325 -10.47 18.67 -24.21
N SER A 326 -9.81 17.68 -23.61
CA SER A 326 -9.86 16.29 -24.03
C SER A 326 -9.74 15.35 -22.83
N LEU A 327 -10.41 14.20 -22.92
CA LEU A 327 -10.27 13.10 -21.96
C LEU A 327 -9.07 12.19 -22.26
N ASP A 328 -8.40 12.39 -23.40
CA ASP A 328 -7.18 11.68 -23.79
C ASP A 328 -5.95 12.31 -23.09
N VAL A 329 -5.90 12.09 -21.78
CA VAL A 329 -4.83 12.55 -20.88
C VAL A 329 -4.15 11.36 -20.22
N ASP A 330 -2.88 11.53 -19.87
CA ASP A 330 -2.13 10.48 -19.21
C ASP A 330 -2.54 10.37 -17.73
N THR A 331 -2.57 9.14 -17.22
CA THR A 331 -2.82 8.92 -15.79
C THR A 331 -1.56 9.14 -14.97
N VAL A 332 -1.71 9.62 -13.74
CA VAL A 332 -0.58 9.83 -12.83
C VAL A 332 -0.06 8.50 -12.27
N SER A 333 1.26 8.33 -12.30
CA SER A 333 1.92 7.16 -11.71
C SER A 333 1.69 7.12 -10.20
N GLY A 334 1.32 5.95 -9.66
CA GLY A 334 0.98 5.83 -8.22
C GLY A 334 -0.50 6.07 -7.90
N ALA A 335 -1.21 6.82 -8.76
CA ALA A 335 -2.62 7.18 -8.63
C ALA A 335 -3.47 6.84 -9.87
N THR A 336 -3.09 5.79 -10.61
CA THR A 336 -3.67 5.42 -11.90
C THR A 336 -5.17 5.16 -11.86
N HIS A 337 -5.67 4.44 -10.84
CA HIS A 337 -7.09 4.09 -10.74
C HIS A 337 -7.95 5.30 -10.39
N SER A 338 -7.48 6.15 -9.48
CA SER A 338 -8.11 7.43 -9.14
C SER A 338 -8.10 8.38 -10.34
N SER A 339 -6.99 8.46 -11.08
CA SER A 339 -6.88 9.23 -12.33
C SER A 339 -7.91 8.78 -13.37
N LYS A 340 -8.02 7.46 -13.61
CA LYS A 340 -9.04 6.89 -14.50
C LYS A 340 -10.46 7.14 -14.00
N GLY A 341 -10.66 7.13 -12.68
CA GLY A 341 -11.92 7.50 -12.04
C GLY A 341 -12.33 8.94 -12.39
N ILE A 342 -11.42 9.90 -12.23
CA ILE A 342 -11.66 11.32 -12.60
C ILE A 342 -12.00 11.42 -14.09
N ILE A 343 -11.15 10.90 -14.97
CA ILE A 343 -11.32 10.99 -16.43
C ILE A 343 -12.69 10.42 -16.85
N LYS A 344 -13.09 9.27 -16.31
CA LYS A 344 -14.39 8.66 -16.59
C LYS A 344 -15.56 9.46 -16.01
N ALA A 345 -15.41 10.00 -14.80
CA ALA A 345 -16.45 10.79 -14.17
C ALA A 345 -16.68 12.10 -14.95
N VAL A 346 -15.62 12.74 -15.44
CA VAL A 346 -15.71 13.91 -16.34
C VAL A 346 -16.40 13.51 -17.64
N GLY A 347 -16.04 12.38 -18.26
CA GLY A 347 -16.71 11.89 -19.46
C GLY A 347 -18.22 11.72 -19.29
N LYS A 348 -18.68 11.19 -18.15
CA LYS A 348 -20.11 11.08 -17.85
C LYS A 348 -20.82 12.41 -17.63
N ALA A 349 -20.12 13.39 -17.05
CA ALA A 349 -20.63 14.74 -16.94
C ALA A 349 -20.80 15.38 -18.34
N LEU A 350 -19.81 15.19 -19.22
CA LEU A 350 -19.84 15.67 -20.59
C LEU A 350 -20.94 15.02 -21.43
N GLU A 351 -21.18 13.71 -21.27
CA GLU A 351 -22.31 13.00 -21.89
C GLU A 351 -23.67 13.66 -21.56
N SER A 352 -23.82 14.15 -20.33
CA SER A 352 -25.03 14.85 -19.88
C SER A 352 -25.14 16.28 -20.43
N ALA A 353 -24.03 16.83 -20.92
CA ALA A 353 -23.95 18.18 -21.49
C ALA A 353 -24.10 18.20 -23.03
N MET A 354 -24.15 17.03 -23.66
CA MET A 354 -24.24 16.92 -25.12
C MET A 354 -25.61 17.38 -25.61
N GLU A 355 -25.63 18.03 -26.77
CA GLU A 355 -26.85 18.61 -27.35
C GLU A 355 -27.86 17.60 -27.88
#